data_AF-A0AAV4SRX0-F1
#
_entry.id   AF-A0AAV4SRX0-F1
#
_cell.length_a   1.000
_cell.length_b   1.000
_cell.length_c   1.000
_cell.angle_alpha   90.00
_cell.angle_beta   90.00
_cell.angle_gamma   90.00
#
_symmetry.space_group_name_H-M   'P 1'
#
loop_
_entity.id
_entity.type
_entity.pdbx_description
1 polymer ?
#
loop_
_entity_poly.entity_id
_entity_poly.type
_entity_poly.pdbx_seq_one_letter_code
_entity_poly.pdbx_strand_id
1 'polypeptide(L)'
;MSRTGSFGKKFLSHSLSLIAAMLDRACCICDLCKRLFLSTVRRRRLLLAILIVHVIATYFFRQAFWNALERFDVGTRPLQATLERPRRQLIFLQVLFRHGHHSPFSVYPLDPTPDSYWIEGLGQLTKLGRIQHYAMGKHFRKMYEDFLSHDVQEVECLSSIAFRSLFAGYAFLAGFYPSAAGRSIGEGLDWQPVPCHFLPLNKDKYLQSLPNCPAAEMDKSVLFRTKSAAQFMESYKFWSAKSGLSVQNYGDAGSLYKTLLAEKTENLSIPRWAEDTWEHLESNGNVCYHFHFKTRLLHRLRAGPVVEKIMKQMRRKAENPNDKLKVYVYSGHGSNVAAVLQALLVFNDRIPTYGSTILFELYKEEDGAHTVRLLLSNSTYPERHIEEPHVLYMPGCPEYCPLEDMERSTSDLYPLDWERECLEVDEQRLWGLLSE
;
A
#
# COMPACT_ATOMS: atom_id res chain seq x y z
N MET A 1 112.76 15.04 -8.52
CA MET A 1 113.76 13.95 -8.52
C MET A 1 113.14 12.68 -7.95
N SER A 2 113.46 11.56 -8.58
CA SER A 2 112.91 10.20 -8.48
C SER A 2 112.78 9.60 -7.07
N ARG A 3 111.75 8.77 -6.89
CA ARG A 3 111.81 7.37 -6.42
C ARG A 3 110.42 6.93 -5.96
N THR A 4 109.86 5.85 -6.52
CA THR A 4 108.96 4.91 -5.81
C THR A 4 108.55 3.72 -6.70
N GLY A 5 109.53 2.94 -7.16
CA GLY A 5 109.30 1.67 -7.89
C GLY A 5 109.59 0.46 -7.01
N SER A 6 108.77 0.16 -6.00
CA SER A 6 108.85 -1.12 -5.27
C SER A 6 107.61 -1.53 -4.46
N PHE A 7 106.58 -0.68 -4.33
CA PHE A 7 105.38 -1.00 -3.54
C PHE A 7 104.26 -1.68 -4.35
N GLY A 8 104.27 -1.55 -5.68
CA GLY A 8 103.16 -1.96 -6.55
C GLY A 8 102.91 -3.47 -6.64
N LYS A 9 103.94 -4.33 -6.50
CA LYS A 9 103.77 -5.78 -6.73
C LYS A 9 103.11 -6.53 -5.56
N LYS A 10 103.29 -6.08 -4.31
CA LYS A 10 102.58 -6.67 -3.14
C LYS A 10 101.15 -6.16 -3.01
N PHE A 11 100.87 -4.93 -3.46
CA PHE A 11 99.52 -4.37 -3.45
C PHE A 11 98.62 -5.04 -4.49
N LEU A 12 99.14 -5.34 -5.69
CA LEU A 12 98.36 -6.00 -6.74
C LEU A 12 97.94 -7.44 -6.38
N SER A 13 98.80 -8.24 -5.73
CA SER A 13 98.43 -9.64 -5.40
C SER A 13 97.37 -9.73 -4.31
N HIS A 14 97.39 -8.82 -3.34
CA HIS A 14 96.38 -8.74 -2.28
C HIS A 14 95.04 -8.20 -2.81
N SER A 15 95.09 -7.25 -3.75
CA SER A 15 93.90 -6.72 -4.43
C SER A 15 93.21 -7.79 -5.26
N LEU A 16 93.97 -8.62 -6.00
CA LEU A 16 93.43 -9.69 -6.82
C LEU A 16 92.82 -10.84 -5.98
N SER A 17 93.39 -11.19 -4.83
CA SER A 17 92.79 -12.21 -3.95
C SER A 17 91.49 -11.71 -3.29
N LEU A 18 91.41 -10.42 -2.95
CA LEU A 18 90.19 -9.80 -2.43
C LEU A 18 89.08 -9.76 -3.49
N ILE A 19 89.41 -9.40 -4.74
CA ILE A 19 88.44 -9.40 -5.84
C ILE A 19 87.94 -10.83 -6.14
N ALA A 20 88.83 -11.83 -6.15
CA ALA A 20 88.43 -13.22 -6.35
C ALA A 20 87.48 -13.72 -5.23
N ALA A 21 87.79 -13.41 -3.96
CA ALA A 21 86.92 -13.77 -2.84
C ALA A 21 85.56 -13.04 -2.85
N MET A 22 85.53 -11.80 -3.34
CA MET A 22 84.27 -11.05 -3.51
C MET A 22 83.42 -11.61 -4.65
N LEU A 23 84.03 -12.03 -5.76
CA LEU A 23 83.33 -12.66 -6.89
C LEU A 23 82.75 -14.03 -6.50
N ASP A 24 83.49 -14.86 -5.76
CA ASP A 24 82.99 -16.16 -5.27
C ASP A 24 81.81 -16.00 -4.31
N ARG A 25 81.87 -15.02 -3.39
CA ARG A 25 80.74 -14.70 -2.50
C ARG A 25 79.52 -14.18 -3.26
N ALA A 26 79.72 -13.34 -4.28
CA ALA A 26 78.63 -12.85 -5.12
C ALA A 26 77.98 -13.99 -5.93
N CYS A 27 78.76 -14.95 -6.42
CA CYS A 27 78.26 -16.10 -7.16
C CYS A 27 77.44 -17.04 -6.25
N CYS A 28 77.92 -17.31 -5.03
CA CYS A 28 77.20 -18.08 -4.01
C CYS A 28 75.86 -17.43 -3.60
N ILE A 29 75.83 -16.11 -3.44
CA ILE A 29 74.59 -15.37 -3.11
C ILE A 29 73.59 -15.44 -4.28
N CYS A 30 74.06 -15.32 -5.52
CA CYS A 30 73.20 -15.39 -6.70
C CYS A 30 72.58 -16.78 -6.88
N ASP A 31 73.34 -17.84 -6.63
CA ASP A 31 72.83 -19.23 -6.66
C ASP A 31 71.86 -19.52 -5.52
N LEU A 32 72.09 -18.98 -4.32
CA LEU A 32 71.15 -19.09 -3.21
C LEU A 32 69.83 -18.37 -3.52
N CYS A 33 69.90 -17.17 -4.09
CA CYS A 33 68.72 -16.41 -4.52
C CYS A 33 67.93 -17.14 -5.63
N LYS A 34 68.61 -17.74 -6.62
CA LYS A 34 67.94 -18.57 -7.64
C LYS A 34 67.24 -19.79 -7.04
N ARG A 35 67.88 -20.50 -6.09
CA ARG A 35 67.27 -21.66 -5.42
C ARG A 35 66.05 -21.26 -4.58
N LEU A 36 66.10 -20.13 -3.87
CA LEU A 36 64.99 -19.60 -3.08
C LEU A 36 63.82 -19.12 -3.98
N PHE A 37 64.12 -18.44 -5.09
CA PHE A 37 63.10 -18.02 -6.07
C PHE A 37 62.40 -19.23 -6.71
N LEU A 38 63.15 -20.23 -7.17
CA LEU A 38 62.59 -21.45 -7.76
C LEU A 38 61.76 -22.26 -6.73
N SER A 39 62.20 -22.30 -5.47
CA SER A 39 61.45 -22.90 -4.35
C SER A 39 60.10 -22.20 -4.13
N THR A 40 60.09 -20.87 -4.15
CA THR A 40 58.87 -20.06 -3.92
C THR A 40 57.90 -20.17 -5.10
N VAL A 41 58.40 -20.19 -6.34
CA VAL A 41 57.58 -20.39 -7.54
C VAL A 41 57.01 -21.81 -7.58
N ARG A 42 57.78 -22.85 -7.23
CA ARG A 42 57.27 -24.23 -7.12
C ARG A 42 56.19 -24.34 -6.04
N ARG A 43 56.37 -23.71 -4.88
CA ARG A 43 55.35 -23.67 -3.81
C ARG A 43 54.08 -22.96 -4.24
N ARG A 44 54.18 -21.83 -4.95
CA ARG A 44 53.01 -21.10 -5.49
C ARG A 44 52.27 -21.90 -6.57
N ARG A 45 52.98 -22.57 -7.47
CA ARG A 45 52.38 -23.45 -8.49
C ARG A 45 51.71 -24.66 -7.86
N LEU A 46 52.32 -25.25 -6.82
CA LEU A 46 51.73 -26.36 -6.07
C LEU A 46 50.46 -25.92 -5.32
N LEU A 47 50.47 -24.75 -4.67
CA LEU A 47 49.28 -24.21 -4.00
C LEU A 47 48.16 -23.90 -4.99
N LEU A 48 48.48 -23.34 -6.16
CA LEU A 48 47.49 -23.10 -7.21
C LEU A 48 46.90 -24.42 -7.76
N ALA A 49 47.75 -25.42 -7.98
CA ALA A 49 47.30 -26.75 -8.40
C ALA A 49 46.41 -27.42 -7.34
N ILE A 50 46.77 -27.32 -6.05
CA ILE A 50 45.94 -27.82 -4.94
C ILE A 50 44.60 -27.08 -4.90
N LEU A 51 44.58 -25.76 -5.07
CA LEU A 51 43.35 -24.97 -5.09
C LEU A 51 42.44 -25.38 -6.25
N ILE A 52 43.00 -25.54 -7.46
CA ILE A 52 42.26 -25.99 -8.65
C ILE A 52 41.69 -27.39 -8.42
N VAL A 53 42.48 -28.33 -7.91
CA VAL A 53 42.02 -29.68 -7.57
C VAL A 53 40.92 -29.64 -6.51
N HIS A 54 41.02 -28.74 -5.52
CA HIS A 54 40.00 -28.60 -4.48
C HIS A 54 38.69 -28.01 -5.02
N VAL A 55 38.76 -27.02 -5.91
CA VAL A 55 37.58 -26.45 -6.58
C VAL A 55 36.92 -27.48 -7.49
N ILE A 56 37.70 -28.24 -8.25
CA ILE A 56 37.18 -29.31 -9.11
C ILE A 56 36.56 -30.44 -8.25
N ALA A 57 37.23 -30.86 -7.19
CA ALA A 57 36.72 -31.90 -6.29
C ALA A 57 35.43 -31.47 -5.58
N THR A 58 35.35 -30.21 -5.12
CA THR A 58 34.13 -29.68 -4.49
C THR A 58 32.98 -29.52 -5.49
N TYR A 59 33.27 -29.14 -6.74
CA TYR A 59 32.26 -29.11 -7.81
C TYR A 59 31.70 -30.51 -8.10
N PHE A 60 32.57 -31.51 -8.32
CA PHE A 60 32.12 -32.88 -8.59
C PHE A 60 31.48 -33.55 -7.37
N PHE A 61 31.95 -33.27 -6.16
CA PHE A 61 31.32 -33.76 -4.94
C PHE A 61 29.93 -33.15 -4.76
N ARG A 62 29.76 -31.84 -5.01
CA ARG A 62 28.46 -31.18 -4.99
C ARG A 62 27.52 -31.76 -6.04
N GLN A 63 28.01 -32.03 -7.25
CA GLN A 63 27.19 -32.62 -8.31
C GLN A 63 26.83 -34.08 -8.03
N ALA A 64 27.75 -34.88 -7.50
CA ALA A 64 27.47 -36.24 -7.07
C ALA A 64 26.51 -36.29 -5.86
N PHE A 65 26.63 -35.34 -4.94
CA PHE A 65 25.71 -35.16 -3.81
C PHE A 65 24.31 -34.78 -4.26
N TRP A 66 24.15 -33.85 -5.20
CA TRP A 66 22.84 -33.52 -5.80
C TRP A 66 22.25 -34.70 -6.59
N ASN A 67 23.05 -35.37 -7.41
CA ASN A 67 22.59 -36.56 -8.14
C ASN A 67 22.26 -37.73 -7.20
N ALA A 68 22.91 -37.84 -6.04
CA ALA A 68 22.59 -38.83 -5.01
C ALA A 68 21.32 -38.45 -4.24
N LEU A 69 21.10 -37.16 -3.97
CA LEU A 69 19.85 -36.64 -3.40
C LEU A 69 18.65 -36.88 -4.33
N GLU A 70 18.81 -36.68 -5.65
CA GLU A 70 17.76 -37.01 -6.63
C GLU A 70 17.46 -38.52 -6.70
N ARG A 71 18.42 -39.38 -6.34
CA ARG A 71 18.24 -40.85 -6.32
C ARG A 71 17.76 -41.38 -4.96
N PHE A 72 17.86 -40.57 -3.91
CA PHE A 72 17.30 -40.82 -2.58
C PHE A 72 15.97 -40.09 -2.37
N ASP A 73 15.14 -40.02 -3.42
CA ASP A 73 13.71 -39.86 -3.25
C ASP A 73 13.14 -41.17 -2.69
N VAL A 74 13.33 -41.35 -1.39
CA VAL A 74 12.63 -42.36 -0.61
C VAL A 74 11.16 -42.05 -0.80
N GLY A 75 10.47 -42.92 -1.54
CA GLY A 75 9.04 -42.87 -1.77
C GLY A 75 8.24 -42.93 -0.47
N THR A 76 8.18 -41.82 0.24
CA THR A 76 6.95 -41.39 0.87
C THR A 76 6.08 -40.97 -0.29
N ARG A 77 5.18 -41.86 -0.74
CA ARG A 77 3.98 -41.40 -1.44
C ARG A 77 3.44 -40.27 -0.57
N PRO A 78 3.43 -39.01 -1.00
CA PRO A 78 2.53 -38.08 -0.38
C PRO A 78 1.17 -38.74 -0.61
N LEU A 79 0.40 -38.96 0.44
CA LEU A 79 -1.02 -38.70 0.29
C LEU A 79 -1.10 -37.21 -0.06
N GLN A 80 -0.83 -36.88 -1.32
CA GLN A 80 -1.57 -35.87 -2.04
C GLN A 80 -2.98 -36.44 -2.06
N ALA A 81 -3.68 -36.31 -0.92
CA ALA A 81 -4.90 -35.56 -1.01
C ALA A 81 -4.48 -34.30 -1.78
N THR A 82 -4.72 -34.32 -3.09
CA THR A 82 -5.17 -33.10 -3.74
C THR A 82 -6.23 -32.58 -2.79
N LEU A 83 -5.83 -31.65 -1.92
CA LEU A 83 -6.75 -30.63 -1.45
C LEU A 83 -7.14 -29.94 -2.76
N GLU A 84 -8.09 -30.55 -3.47
CA GLU A 84 -8.94 -29.85 -4.39
C GLU A 84 -9.37 -28.64 -3.57
N ARG A 85 -8.85 -27.47 -3.93
CA ARG A 85 -9.35 -26.24 -3.31
C ARG A 85 -10.86 -26.32 -3.52
N PRO A 86 -11.67 -26.21 -2.45
CA PRO A 86 -13.11 -26.28 -2.59
C PRO A 86 -13.50 -25.36 -3.74
N ARG A 87 -14.30 -25.88 -4.67
CA ARG A 87 -14.75 -25.15 -5.84
C ARG A 87 -15.67 -24.04 -5.37
N ARG A 88 -15.08 -22.88 -5.09
CA ARG A 88 -15.78 -21.67 -4.67
C ARG A 88 -16.32 -20.93 -5.88
N GLN A 89 -17.60 -20.57 -5.82
CA GLN A 89 -18.23 -19.76 -6.84
C GLN A 89 -18.44 -18.34 -6.31
N LEU A 90 -17.82 -17.34 -6.95
CA LEU A 90 -18.15 -15.94 -6.68
C LEU A 90 -19.59 -15.69 -7.11
N ILE A 91 -20.43 -15.22 -6.18
CA ILE A 91 -21.85 -14.95 -6.46
C ILE A 91 -22.19 -13.46 -6.36
N PHE A 92 -21.42 -12.67 -5.61
CA PHE A 92 -21.67 -11.24 -5.45
C PHE A 92 -20.43 -10.46 -5.03
N LEU A 93 -20.32 -9.24 -5.55
CA LEU A 93 -19.21 -8.32 -5.30
C LEU A 93 -19.76 -7.00 -4.78
N GLN A 94 -19.17 -6.47 -3.72
CA GLN A 94 -19.41 -5.07 -3.33
C GLN A 94 -18.10 -4.30 -3.33
N VAL A 95 -18.15 -3.09 -3.86
CA VAL A 95 -16.97 -2.25 -4.11
C VAL A 95 -17.16 -0.93 -3.37
N LEU A 96 -16.35 -0.66 -2.33
CA LEU A 96 -16.36 0.63 -1.64
C LEU A 96 -15.06 1.36 -1.89
N PHE A 97 -15.11 2.52 -2.55
CA PHE A 97 -13.91 3.27 -2.87
C PHE A 97 -13.94 4.74 -2.44
N ARG A 98 -12.73 5.27 -2.24
CA ARG A 98 -12.46 6.70 -2.18
C ARG A 98 -12.43 7.26 -3.61
N HIS A 99 -13.01 8.44 -3.82
CA HIS A 99 -12.84 9.18 -5.08
C HIS A 99 -11.36 9.40 -5.47
N GLY A 100 -11.11 9.66 -6.75
CA GLY A 100 -9.77 9.89 -7.28
C GLY A 100 -9.20 11.25 -6.86
N HIS A 101 -8.09 11.61 -7.50
CA HIS A 101 -7.45 12.90 -7.31
C HIS A 101 -8.44 14.06 -7.50
N HIS A 102 -8.45 14.98 -6.53
CA HIS A 102 -9.30 16.17 -6.54
C HIS A 102 -8.48 17.38 -6.12
N SER A 103 -8.89 18.56 -6.57
CA SER A 103 -8.33 19.83 -6.13
C SER A 103 -8.49 19.99 -4.61
N PRO A 104 -7.59 20.71 -3.93
CA PRO A 104 -7.67 20.94 -2.50
C PRO A 104 -9.02 21.58 -2.13
N PHE A 105 -9.48 21.34 -0.91
CA PHE A 105 -10.70 21.99 -0.42
C PHE A 105 -10.53 23.49 -0.19
N SER A 106 -9.29 23.91 0.05
CA SER A 106 -8.85 25.29 0.24
C SER A 106 -7.37 25.41 -0.07
N VAL A 107 -6.95 26.57 -0.58
CA VAL A 107 -5.55 27.00 -0.61
C VAL A 107 -5.21 27.71 0.70
N TYR A 108 -3.98 27.57 1.19
CA TYR A 108 -3.57 28.26 2.43
C TYR A 108 -3.10 29.70 2.15
N PRO A 109 -3.11 30.62 3.13
CA PRO A 109 -2.85 32.04 2.88
C PRO A 109 -1.50 32.36 2.21
N LEU A 110 -0.46 31.56 2.48
CA LEU A 110 0.88 31.72 1.90
C LEU A 110 1.19 30.70 0.79
N ASP A 111 0.15 30.10 0.21
CA ASP A 111 0.27 29.11 -0.85
C ASP A 111 0.77 29.76 -2.15
N PRO A 112 1.88 29.31 -2.75
CA PRO A 112 2.30 29.80 -4.06
C PRO A 112 1.32 29.44 -5.17
N THR A 113 0.49 28.39 -5.01
CA THR A 113 -0.51 28.00 -6.00
C THR A 113 -1.84 28.72 -5.73
N PRO A 114 -2.30 29.60 -6.64
CA PRO A 114 -3.59 30.25 -6.46
C PRO A 114 -4.75 29.27 -6.72
N ASP A 115 -5.91 29.54 -6.13
CA ASP A 115 -7.14 28.78 -6.36
C ASP A 115 -7.53 28.69 -7.84
N SER A 116 -7.27 29.75 -8.61
CA SER A 116 -7.50 29.84 -10.07
C SER A 116 -6.74 28.81 -10.91
N TYR A 117 -5.69 28.16 -10.37
CA TYR A 117 -5.04 27.03 -11.03
C TYR A 117 -6.00 25.84 -11.20
N TRP A 118 -6.89 25.64 -10.23
CA TRP A 118 -7.83 24.52 -10.19
C TRP A 118 -9.06 24.85 -11.05
N ILE A 119 -8.96 24.56 -12.35
CA ILE A 119 -9.99 24.95 -13.34
C ILE A 119 -11.37 24.36 -13.08
N GLU A 120 -11.45 23.18 -12.46
CA GLU A 120 -12.73 22.58 -12.05
C GLU A 120 -13.31 23.24 -10.79
N GLY A 121 -12.54 24.10 -10.10
CA GLY A 121 -12.84 24.67 -8.79
C GLY A 121 -12.29 23.81 -7.64
N LEU A 122 -12.28 24.37 -6.43
CA LEU A 122 -11.79 23.70 -5.22
C LEU A 122 -12.69 22.54 -4.78
N GLY A 123 -12.08 21.48 -4.25
CA GLY A 123 -12.75 20.25 -3.80
C GLY A 123 -13.41 19.41 -4.91
N GLN A 124 -13.08 19.67 -6.18
CA GLN A 124 -13.65 19.00 -7.35
C GLN A 124 -12.71 17.93 -7.92
N LEU A 125 -13.29 16.87 -8.48
CA LEU A 125 -12.53 15.80 -9.12
C LEU A 125 -11.85 16.32 -10.39
N THR A 126 -10.53 16.21 -10.42
CA THR A 126 -9.68 16.64 -11.54
C THR A 126 -9.80 15.67 -12.72
N LYS A 127 -9.25 16.06 -13.87
CA LYS A 127 -9.00 15.14 -14.99
C LYS A 127 -8.23 13.88 -14.55
N LEU A 128 -7.17 14.03 -13.74
CA LEU A 128 -6.40 12.90 -13.23
C LEU A 128 -7.29 11.94 -12.42
N GLY A 129 -8.12 12.46 -11.52
CA GLY A 129 -9.02 11.64 -10.72
C GLY A 129 -10.04 10.84 -11.54
N ARG A 130 -10.50 11.39 -12.67
CA ARG A 130 -11.36 10.66 -13.62
C ARG A 130 -10.60 9.51 -14.30
N ILE A 131 -9.36 9.77 -14.74
CA ILE A 131 -8.52 8.75 -15.38
C ILE A 131 -8.21 7.61 -14.40
N GLN A 132 -7.90 7.93 -13.14
CA GLN A 132 -7.65 6.96 -12.08
C GLN A 132 -8.82 5.99 -11.92
N HIS A 133 -10.05 6.52 -11.81
CA HIS A 133 -11.23 5.66 -11.67
C HIS A 133 -11.55 4.87 -12.93
N TYR A 134 -11.37 5.45 -14.12
CA TYR A 134 -11.53 4.70 -15.36
C TYR A 134 -10.53 3.52 -15.45
N ALA A 135 -9.27 3.75 -15.10
CA ALA A 135 -8.23 2.72 -15.05
C ALA A 135 -8.57 1.61 -14.04
N MET A 136 -9.03 1.98 -12.85
CA MET A 136 -9.49 1.02 -11.85
C MET A 136 -10.71 0.22 -12.29
N GLY A 137 -11.69 0.86 -12.90
CA GLY A 137 -12.86 0.20 -13.46
C GLY A 137 -12.45 -0.87 -14.49
N LYS A 138 -11.53 -0.52 -15.40
CA LYS A 138 -10.97 -1.48 -16.35
C LYS A 138 -10.20 -2.62 -15.68
N HIS A 139 -9.42 -2.31 -14.65
CA HIS A 139 -8.66 -3.32 -13.92
C HIS A 139 -9.58 -4.34 -13.24
N PHE A 140 -10.60 -3.89 -12.50
CA PHE A 140 -11.55 -4.81 -11.89
C PHE A 140 -12.45 -5.50 -12.91
N ARG A 141 -12.75 -4.85 -14.06
CA ARG A 141 -13.44 -5.53 -15.16
C ARG A 141 -12.68 -6.77 -15.61
N LYS A 142 -11.36 -6.64 -15.77
CA LYS A 142 -10.49 -7.76 -16.13
C LYS A 142 -10.41 -8.81 -15.03
N MET A 143 -10.26 -8.38 -13.77
CA MET A 143 -10.19 -9.26 -12.61
C MET A 143 -11.42 -10.16 -12.46
N TYR A 144 -12.60 -9.63 -12.80
CA TYR A 144 -13.89 -10.32 -12.67
C TYR A 144 -14.51 -10.68 -14.02
N GLU A 145 -13.71 -10.86 -15.08
CA GLU A 145 -14.22 -11.07 -16.45
C GLU A 145 -15.08 -12.34 -16.58
N ASP A 146 -14.73 -13.41 -15.85
CA ASP A 146 -15.49 -14.67 -15.84
C ASP A 146 -16.81 -14.56 -15.04
N PHE A 147 -16.92 -13.57 -14.15
CA PHE A 147 -18.09 -13.36 -13.30
C PHE A 147 -19.09 -12.37 -13.92
N LEU A 148 -18.60 -11.37 -14.64
CA LEU A 148 -19.39 -10.24 -15.13
C LEU A 148 -19.78 -10.39 -16.60
N SER A 149 -21.00 -9.98 -16.92
CA SER A 149 -21.46 -9.81 -18.31
C SER A 149 -21.35 -8.34 -18.73
N HIS A 150 -22.07 -7.90 -19.76
CA HIS A 150 -22.21 -6.48 -20.09
C HIS A 150 -23.60 -5.94 -19.72
N ASP A 151 -24.42 -6.73 -19.02
CA ASP A 151 -25.79 -6.36 -18.63
C ASP A 151 -25.77 -5.40 -17.45
N VAL A 152 -26.22 -4.16 -17.68
CA VAL A 152 -26.30 -3.13 -16.64
C VAL A 152 -27.32 -3.47 -15.54
N GLN A 153 -28.17 -4.48 -15.72
CA GLN A 153 -29.04 -5.01 -14.66
C GLN A 153 -28.26 -5.78 -13.57
N GLU A 154 -26.99 -6.12 -13.83
CA GLU A 154 -26.16 -6.83 -12.85
C GLU A 154 -25.40 -5.88 -11.91
N VAL A 155 -25.55 -4.56 -12.06
CA VAL A 155 -24.86 -3.55 -11.25
C VAL A 155 -25.79 -2.47 -10.71
N GLU A 156 -25.61 -2.14 -9.43
CA GLU A 156 -26.15 -0.93 -8.80
C GLU A 156 -25.01 -0.05 -8.29
N CYS A 157 -25.22 1.27 -8.29
CA CYS A 157 -24.28 2.24 -7.75
C CYS A 157 -24.97 3.21 -6.79
N LEU A 158 -24.38 3.36 -5.61
CA LEU A 158 -24.70 4.39 -4.63
C LEU A 158 -23.47 5.29 -4.48
N SER A 159 -23.64 6.58 -4.71
CA SER A 159 -22.62 7.61 -4.48
C SER A 159 -23.06 8.54 -3.38
N SER A 160 -22.08 9.11 -2.67
CA SER A 160 -22.32 10.35 -1.93
C SER A 160 -22.76 11.47 -2.88
N ILE A 161 -23.52 12.45 -2.40
CA ILE A 161 -23.96 13.60 -3.20
C ILE A 161 -22.83 14.53 -3.68
N ALA A 162 -21.61 14.39 -3.15
CA ALA A 162 -20.49 15.24 -3.56
C ALA A 162 -20.14 14.98 -5.03
N PHE A 163 -20.06 16.04 -5.84
CA PHE A 163 -19.77 15.93 -7.29
C PHE A 163 -18.47 15.19 -7.58
N ARG A 164 -17.43 15.38 -6.76
CA ARG A 164 -16.18 14.62 -6.90
C ARG A 164 -16.38 13.10 -6.80
N SER A 165 -17.34 12.67 -5.98
CA SER A 165 -17.68 11.25 -5.83
C SER A 165 -18.60 10.79 -6.95
N LEU A 166 -19.61 11.56 -7.33
CA LEU A 166 -20.49 11.21 -8.45
C LEU A 166 -19.70 11.02 -9.75
N PHE A 167 -18.79 11.95 -10.06
CA PHE A 167 -17.93 11.83 -11.24
C PHE A 167 -16.96 10.66 -11.15
N ALA A 168 -16.46 10.33 -9.96
CA ALA A 168 -15.64 9.15 -9.73
C ALA A 168 -16.44 7.86 -10.01
N GLY A 169 -17.68 7.78 -9.50
CA GLY A 169 -18.63 6.70 -9.78
C GLY A 169 -18.85 6.48 -11.28
N TYR A 170 -19.16 7.54 -12.02
CA TYR A 170 -19.36 7.44 -13.47
C TYR A 170 -18.09 7.06 -14.23
N ALA A 171 -16.93 7.63 -13.86
CA ALA A 171 -15.66 7.28 -14.49
C ALA A 171 -15.29 5.80 -14.23
N PHE A 172 -15.52 5.31 -13.01
CA PHE A 172 -15.34 3.91 -12.65
C PHE A 172 -16.24 2.99 -13.47
N LEU A 173 -17.55 3.28 -13.49
CA LEU A 173 -18.53 2.49 -14.23
C LEU A 173 -18.26 2.48 -15.74
N ALA A 174 -17.74 3.57 -16.31
CA ALA A 174 -17.34 3.61 -17.71
C ALA A 174 -16.21 2.62 -18.05
N GLY A 175 -15.30 2.34 -17.11
CA GLY A 175 -14.27 1.31 -17.27
C GLY A 175 -14.74 -0.08 -16.87
N PHE A 176 -15.68 -0.17 -15.93
CA PHE A 176 -16.13 -1.42 -15.31
C PHE A 176 -17.27 -2.12 -16.07
N TYR A 177 -18.17 -1.35 -16.69
CA TYR A 177 -19.30 -1.82 -17.49
C TYR A 177 -19.29 -1.20 -18.89
N PRO A 178 -18.26 -1.45 -19.73
CA PRO A 178 -18.24 -0.95 -21.10
C PRO A 178 -19.39 -1.56 -21.91
N SER A 179 -19.83 -0.88 -22.97
CA SER A 179 -20.87 -1.41 -23.86
C SER A 179 -20.43 -2.75 -24.49
N ALA A 180 -21.36 -3.68 -24.64
CA ALA A 180 -21.09 -4.89 -25.41
C ALA A 180 -20.75 -4.55 -26.88
N ALA A 181 -19.94 -5.40 -27.53
CA ALA A 181 -19.64 -5.26 -28.95
C ALA A 181 -20.94 -5.16 -29.79
N GLY A 182 -20.99 -4.21 -30.72
CA GLY A 182 -22.17 -3.92 -31.54
C GLY A 182 -23.32 -3.19 -30.83
N ARG A 183 -23.17 -2.85 -29.53
CA ARG A 183 -24.12 -2.02 -28.76
C ARG A 183 -23.53 -0.68 -28.31
N SER A 184 -22.35 -0.34 -28.81
CA SER A 184 -21.76 0.97 -28.61
C SER A 184 -22.66 2.05 -29.21
N ILE A 185 -22.77 3.18 -28.53
CA ILE A 185 -23.59 4.33 -28.97
C ILE A 185 -22.89 5.23 -30.00
N GLY A 186 -21.63 4.94 -30.33
CA GLY A 186 -20.87 5.71 -31.31
C GLY A 186 -19.49 5.09 -31.59
N GLU A 187 -18.94 5.32 -32.77
CA GLU A 187 -17.63 4.76 -33.14
C GLU A 187 -16.54 5.16 -32.12
N GLY A 188 -15.83 4.16 -31.60
CA GLY A 188 -14.76 4.36 -30.60
C GLY A 188 -15.25 4.74 -29.20
N LEU A 189 -16.56 4.68 -28.92
CA LEU A 189 -17.14 4.99 -27.62
C LEU A 189 -17.73 3.73 -26.98
N ASP A 190 -16.89 2.90 -26.39
CA ASP A 190 -17.30 1.66 -25.69
C ASP A 190 -17.92 1.94 -24.31
N TRP A 191 -18.94 2.79 -24.28
CA TRP A 191 -19.62 3.25 -23.08
C TRP A 191 -21.12 2.97 -23.16
N GLN A 192 -21.71 2.63 -22.02
CA GLN A 192 -23.15 2.56 -21.83
C GLN A 192 -23.56 3.25 -20.53
N PRO A 193 -24.77 3.83 -20.46
CA PRO A 193 -25.26 4.46 -19.24
C PRO A 193 -25.47 3.45 -18.11
N VAL A 194 -24.84 3.69 -16.96
CA VAL A 194 -25.15 3.00 -15.71
C VAL A 194 -25.56 4.05 -14.67
N PRO A 195 -26.77 3.97 -14.10
CA PRO A 195 -27.22 4.95 -13.11
C PRO A 195 -26.41 4.80 -11.82
N CYS A 196 -26.06 5.93 -11.21
CA CYS A 196 -25.56 5.98 -9.85
C CYS A 196 -26.48 6.86 -9.01
N HIS A 197 -27.09 6.25 -8.00
CA HIS A 197 -28.02 6.92 -7.10
C HIS A 197 -27.25 7.65 -6.01
N PHE A 198 -27.85 8.68 -5.44
CA PHE A 198 -27.32 9.36 -4.25
C PHE A 198 -28.47 9.78 -3.35
N LEU A 199 -28.16 9.94 -2.07
CA LEU A 199 -29.10 10.48 -1.09
C LEU A 199 -28.80 11.95 -0.83
N PRO A 200 -29.82 12.78 -0.48
CA PRO A 200 -29.59 14.11 0.04
C PRO A 200 -28.64 14.08 1.24
N LEU A 201 -27.83 15.13 1.42
CA LEU A 201 -26.77 15.17 2.45
C LEU A 201 -27.30 14.77 3.82
N ASN A 202 -28.42 15.35 4.27
CA ASN A 202 -29.03 15.10 5.58
C ASN A 202 -29.68 13.71 5.76
N LYS A 203 -29.75 12.90 4.69
CA LYS A 203 -30.29 11.54 4.71
C LYS A 203 -29.22 10.48 4.48
N ASP A 204 -28.01 10.89 4.09
CA ASP A 204 -26.95 9.97 3.71
C ASP A 204 -26.10 9.57 4.93
N LYS A 205 -26.62 8.60 5.69
CA LYS A 205 -25.88 7.95 6.79
C LYS A 205 -24.85 6.93 6.33
N TYR A 206 -24.81 6.59 5.04
CA TYR A 206 -23.93 5.55 4.51
C TYR A 206 -22.59 6.14 4.04
N LEU A 207 -22.65 7.17 3.20
CA LEU A 207 -21.49 7.74 2.52
C LEU A 207 -21.19 9.19 2.92
N GLN A 208 -22.08 9.86 3.67
CA GLN A 208 -21.87 11.20 4.23
C GLN A 208 -22.20 11.27 5.74
N SER A 209 -21.77 10.28 6.52
CA SER A 209 -22.04 10.25 7.96
C SER A 209 -21.31 11.35 8.77
N LEU A 210 -20.39 12.10 8.15
CA LEU A 210 -19.57 13.10 8.86
C LEU A 210 -20.36 14.30 9.42
N PRO A 211 -21.11 15.07 8.62
CA PRO A 211 -21.81 16.26 9.10
C PRO A 211 -23.14 15.99 9.82
N ASN A 212 -23.64 14.76 9.79
CA ASN A 212 -25.04 14.46 10.17
C ASN A 212 -25.20 13.84 11.55
N CYS A 213 -24.12 13.75 12.34
CA CYS A 213 -24.14 12.99 13.59
C CYS A 213 -23.42 13.72 14.73
N PRO A 214 -24.14 14.56 15.51
CA PRO A 214 -23.60 15.33 16.61
C PRO A 214 -22.82 14.51 17.66
N ALA A 215 -23.33 13.36 18.09
CA ALA A 215 -22.66 12.50 19.07
C ALA A 215 -21.25 12.07 18.60
N ALA A 216 -21.14 11.62 17.36
CA ALA A 216 -19.86 11.25 16.76
C ALA A 216 -18.95 12.46 16.51
N GLU A 217 -19.52 13.64 16.20
CA GLU A 217 -18.74 14.86 16.04
C GLU A 217 -18.15 15.33 17.37
N MET A 218 -18.90 15.19 18.47
CA MET A 218 -18.44 15.49 19.81
C MET A 218 -17.31 14.53 20.25
N ASP A 219 -17.50 13.22 20.05
CA ASP A 219 -16.47 12.20 20.35
C ASP A 219 -15.17 12.51 19.61
N LYS A 220 -15.25 12.82 18.31
CA LYS A 220 -14.11 13.24 17.49
C LYS A 220 -13.48 14.55 18.00
N SER A 221 -14.29 15.53 18.40
CA SER A 221 -13.78 16.83 18.88
C SER A 221 -12.99 16.70 20.18
N VAL A 222 -13.39 15.77 21.04
CA VAL A 222 -12.69 15.47 22.30
C VAL A 222 -11.33 14.82 22.04
N LEU A 223 -11.22 13.98 21.01
CA LEU A 223 -9.96 13.33 20.64
C LEU A 223 -8.84 14.32 20.33
N PHE A 224 -9.16 15.52 19.79
CA PHE A 224 -8.18 16.60 19.59
C PHE A 224 -7.45 17.03 20.86
N ARG A 225 -8.07 16.82 22.04
CA ARG A 225 -7.58 17.29 23.34
C ARG A 225 -6.92 16.20 24.19
N THR A 226 -6.89 14.97 23.69
CA THR A 226 -6.31 13.84 24.42
C THR A 226 -4.78 13.93 24.48
N LYS A 227 -4.17 13.32 25.50
CA LYS A 227 -2.71 13.28 25.63
C LYS A 227 -2.06 12.58 24.45
N SER A 228 -2.71 11.53 23.94
CA SER A 228 -2.24 10.78 22.77
C SER A 228 -2.21 11.65 21.50
N ALA A 229 -3.20 12.53 21.28
CA ALA A 229 -3.19 13.46 20.16
C ALA A 229 -2.15 14.59 20.31
N ALA A 230 -1.90 15.05 21.54
CA ALA A 230 -0.94 16.13 21.81
C ALA A 230 0.50 15.80 21.40
N GLN A 231 0.87 14.52 21.34
CA GLN A 231 2.20 14.06 20.94
C GLN A 231 2.56 14.42 19.49
N PHE A 232 1.57 14.63 18.62
CA PHE A 232 1.79 14.92 17.19
C PHE A 232 1.84 16.42 16.86
N MET A 233 1.83 17.29 17.88
CA MET A 233 1.69 18.74 17.71
C MET A 233 3.01 19.50 17.58
N GLU A 234 4.16 18.83 17.65
CA GLU A 234 5.48 19.47 17.70
C GLU A 234 5.72 20.43 16.51
N SER A 235 5.33 20.03 15.30
CA SER A 235 5.54 20.81 14.07
C SER A 235 4.49 21.90 13.81
N TYR A 236 3.41 21.99 14.62
CA TYR A 236 2.25 22.82 14.28
C TYR A 236 2.54 24.32 14.31
N LYS A 237 3.36 24.77 15.26
CA LYS A 237 3.80 26.18 15.31
C LYS A 237 4.60 26.56 14.07
N PHE A 238 5.47 25.67 13.62
CA PHE A 238 6.27 25.86 12.42
C PHE A 238 5.37 25.90 11.17
N TRP A 239 4.48 24.93 11.00
CA TRP A 239 3.55 24.89 9.87
C TRP A 239 2.59 26.08 9.86
N SER A 240 2.14 26.54 11.03
CA SER A 240 1.31 27.75 11.14
C SER A 240 2.05 28.98 10.60
N ALA A 241 3.29 29.19 11.03
CA ALA A 241 4.10 30.31 10.57
C ALA A 241 4.43 30.25 9.06
N LYS A 242 4.57 29.05 8.50
CA LYS A 242 4.93 28.85 7.08
C LYS A 242 3.74 28.87 6.13
N SER A 243 2.60 28.37 6.56
CA SER A 243 1.37 28.36 5.75
C SER A 243 0.49 29.60 5.95
N GLY A 244 0.66 30.31 7.07
CA GLY A 244 -0.25 31.38 7.48
C GLY A 244 -1.59 30.87 8.03
N LEU A 245 -1.77 29.55 8.16
CA LEU A 245 -2.93 28.95 8.86
C LEU A 245 -2.70 28.91 10.37
N SER A 246 -3.80 28.85 11.12
CA SER A 246 -3.75 28.48 12.53
C SER A 246 -3.86 26.96 12.66
N VAL A 247 -2.72 26.26 12.66
CA VAL A 247 -2.67 24.80 12.84
C VAL A 247 -2.67 24.48 14.34
N GLN A 248 -3.81 24.02 14.87
CA GLN A 248 -3.98 23.78 16.32
C GLN A 248 -4.19 22.30 16.67
N ASN A 249 -4.69 21.50 15.72
CA ASN A 249 -4.98 20.09 15.94
C ASN A 249 -4.59 19.23 14.70
N TYR A 250 -4.67 17.90 14.84
CA TYR A 250 -4.36 16.97 13.74
C TYR A 250 -5.29 17.11 12.53
N GLY A 251 -6.49 17.66 12.71
CA GLY A 251 -7.43 17.96 11.62
C GLY A 251 -6.96 19.14 10.76
N ASP A 252 -6.47 20.20 11.39
CA ASP A 252 -5.88 21.36 10.69
C ASP A 252 -4.61 20.93 9.96
N ALA A 253 -3.72 20.20 10.65
CA ALA A 253 -2.47 19.70 10.09
C ALA A 253 -2.74 18.73 8.92
N GLY A 254 -3.70 17.82 9.09
CA GLY A 254 -4.14 16.92 8.04
C GLY A 254 -4.75 17.65 6.85
N SER A 255 -5.42 18.79 7.06
CA SER A 255 -5.95 19.62 5.97
C SER A 255 -4.85 20.31 5.18
N LEU A 256 -3.84 20.86 5.86
CA LEU A 256 -2.64 21.41 5.21
C LEU A 256 -1.89 20.33 4.41
N TYR A 257 -1.67 19.15 4.99
CA TYR A 257 -1.05 18.03 4.30
C TYR A 257 -1.83 17.62 3.04
N LYS A 258 -3.17 17.50 3.13
CA LYS A 258 -4.01 17.15 1.97
C LYS A 258 -3.93 18.20 0.85
N THR A 259 -3.80 19.49 1.18
CA THR A 259 -3.59 20.53 0.17
C THR A 259 -2.26 20.32 -0.55
N LEU A 260 -1.16 20.22 0.19
CA LEU A 260 0.17 19.99 -0.36
C LEU A 260 0.27 18.66 -1.14
N LEU A 261 -0.45 17.63 -0.70
CA LEU A 261 -0.53 16.34 -1.39
C LEU A 261 -1.23 16.45 -2.74
N ALA A 262 -2.33 17.21 -2.83
CA ALA A 262 -3.02 17.44 -4.10
C ALA A 262 -2.11 18.16 -5.09
N GLU A 263 -1.40 19.19 -4.64
CA GLU A 263 -0.43 19.93 -5.47
C GLU A 263 0.71 19.03 -5.95
N LYS A 264 1.33 18.28 -5.03
CA LYS A 264 2.41 17.35 -5.34
C LYS A 264 1.96 16.26 -6.32
N THR A 265 0.70 15.82 -6.23
CA THR A 265 0.13 14.82 -7.14
C THR A 265 -0.06 15.37 -8.57
N GLU A 266 -0.33 16.66 -8.71
CA GLU A 266 -0.34 17.37 -10.01
C GLU A 266 1.07 17.75 -10.50
N ASN A 267 2.13 17.27 -9.84
CA ASN A 267 3.54 17.63 -10.11
C ASN A 267 3.82 19.13 -9.98
N LEU A 268 3.04 19.84 -9.16
CA LEU A 268 3.35 21.21 -8.78
C LEU A 268 4.51 21.23 -7.79
N SER A 269 5.31 22.29 -7.87
CA SER A 269 6.36 22.54 -6.87
C SER A 269 5.73 23.00 -5.57
N ILE A 270 5.89 22.22 -4.51
CA ILE A 270 5.50 22.64 -3.16
C ILE A 270 6.65 23.44 -2.51
N PRO A 271 6.38 24.30 -1.53
CA PRO A 271 7.43 25.07 -0.87
C PRO A 271 8.49 24.17 -0.19
N ARG A 272 9.76 24.60 -0.20
CA ARG A 272 10.88 23.84 0.42
C ARG A 272 10.62 23.41 1.86
N TRP A 273 9.99 24.26 2.68
CA TRP A 273 9.67 23.91 4.07
C TRP A 273 8.72 22.70 4.18
N ALA A 274 7.85 22.50 3.19
CA ALA A 274 6.94 21.37 3.11
C ALA A 274 7.66 20.11 2.59
N GLU A 275 8.60 20.27 1.66
CA GLU A 275 9.49 19.17 1.24
C GLU A 275 10.35 18.67 2.41
N ASP A 276 11.01 19.60 3.10
CA ASP A 276 11.91 19.31 4.23
C ASP A 276 11.19 18.66 5.42
N THR A 277 9.88 18.87 5.54
CA THR A 277 9.05 18.31 6.63
C THR A 277 8.02 17.29 6.14
N TRP A 278 8.20 16.75 4.93
CA TRP A 278 7.20 15.91 4.26
C TRP A 278 6.80 14.67 5.09
N GLU A 279 7.79 13.97 5.67
CA GLU A 279 7.53 12.78 6.49
C GLU A 279 6.65 13.10 7.72
N HIS A 280 6.87 14.25 8.36
CA HIS A 280 6.04 14.70 9.48
C HIS A 280 4.63 15.09 9.04
N LEU A 281 4.49 15.75 7.89
CA LEU A 281 3.19 16.10 7.31
C LEU A 281 2.39 14.83 6.94
N GLU A 282 3.04 13.86 6.29
CA GLU A 282 2.45 12.58 5.93
C GLU A 282 2.04 11.78 7.17
N SER A 283 2.92 11.70 8.17
CA SER A 283 2.61 11.09 9.46
C SER A 283 1.39 11.74 10.11
N ASN A 284 1.25 13.07 10.02
CA ASN A 284 0.07 13.77 10.52
C ASN A 284 -1.19 13.47 9.71
N GLY A 285 -1.06 13.29 8.39
CA GLY A 285 -2.12 12.78 7.53
C GLY A 285 -2.66 11.43 8.01
N ASN A 286 -1.76 10.51 8.39
CA ASN A 286 -2.13 9.20 8.95
C ASN A 286 -2.83 9.33 10.31
N VAL A 287 -2.27 10.14 11.21
CA VAL A 287 -2.83 10.46 12.54
C VAL A 287 -4.25 11.00 12.39
N CYS A 288 -4.49 11.89 11.44
CA CYS A 288 -5.82 12.42 11.15
C CYS A 288 -6.81 11.28 10.93
N TYR A 289 -6.55 10.35 10.00
CA TYR A 289 -7.47 9.24 9.75
C TYR A 289 -7.61 8.27 10.93
N HIS A 290 -6.52 7.99 11.65
CA HIS A 290 -6.56 7.17 12.86
C HIS A 290 -7.52 7.77 13.90
N PHE A 291 -7.28 9.01 14.34
CA PHE A 291 -8.10 9.62 15.38
C PHE A 291 -9.53 9.97 14.94
N HIS A 292 -9.78 10.23 13.65
CA HIS A 292 -11.15 10.50 13.17
C HIS A 292 -12.11 9.31 13.33
N PHE A 293 -11.58 8.09 13.46
CA PHE A 293 -12.40 6.88 13.59
C PHE A 293 -11.97 5.96 14.74
N LYS A 294 -11.06 6.38 15.62
CA LYS A 294 -10.42 5.55 16.67
C LYS A 294 -11.39 4.78 17.58
N THR A 295 -12.53 5.37 17.92
CA THR A 295 -13.37 4.86 19.01
C THR A 295 -14.46 3.92 18.52
N ARG A 296 -14.93 3.02 19.39
CA ARG A 296 -16.05 2.12 19.03
C ARG A 296 -17.35 2.86 18.72
N LEU A 297 -17.62 4.01 19.35
CA LEU A 297 -18.77 4.85 19.00
C LEU A 297 -18.62 5.42 17.58
N LEU A 298 -17.43 5.89 17.22
CA LEU A 298 -17.16 6.36 15.86
C LEU A 298 -17.31 5.22 14.84
N HIS A 299 -16.85 4.01 15.14
CA HIS A 299 -17.10 2.85 14.29
C HIS A 299 -18.61 2.62 14.09
N ARG A 300 -19.39 2.57 15.17
CA ARG A 300 -20.85 2.34 15.16
C ARG A 300 -21.60 3.43 14.40
N LEU A 301 -21.27 4.70 14.61
CA LEU A 301 -22.02 5.82 14.04
C LEU A 301 -21.51 6.28 12.67
N ARG A 302 -20.24 6.02 12.31
CA ARG A 302 -19.66 6.47 11.02
C ARG A 302 -19.52 5.35 10.00
N ALA A 303 -19.18 4.12 10.42
CA ALA A 303 -19.06 2.96 9.54
C ALA A 303 -20.24 1.99 9.64
N GLY A 304 -20.86 1.88 10.82
CA GLY A 304 -21.96 0.95 11.11
C GLY A 304 -23.06 0.90 10.05
N PRO A 305 -23.66 2.04 9.63
CA PRO A 305 -24.71 2.02 8.61
C PRO A 305 -24.29 1.42 7.27
N VAL A 306 -23.06 1.70 6.80
CA VAL A 306 -22.59 1.16 5.51
C VAL A 306 -22.17 -0.31 5.65
N VAL A 307 -21.58 -0.71 6.78
CA VAL A 307 -21.26 -2.11 7.08
C VAL A 307 -22.54 -2.95 7.18
N GLU A 308 -23.56 -2.47 7.89
CA GLU A 308 -24.86 -3.12 7.98
C GLU A 308 -25.50 -3.28 6.59
N LYS A 309 -25.45 -2.23 5.76
CA LYS A 309 -25.94 -2.29 4.39
C LYS A 309 -25.17 -3.32 3.56
N ILE A 310 -23.85 -3.38 3.67
CA ILE A 310 -22.99 -4.37 3.00
C ILE A 310 -23.40 -5.79 3.40
N MET A 311 -23.59 -6.06 4.69
CA MET A 311 -24.00 -7.38 5.19
C MET A 311 -25.42 -7.76 4.74
N LYS A 312 -26.37 -6.82 4.80
CA LYS A 312 -27.75 -7.04 4.32
C LYS A 312 -27.79 -7.39 2.83
N GLN A 313 -26.96 -6.75 2.00
CA GLN A 313 -26.91 -7.08 0.58
C GLN A 313 -26.32 -8.47 0.32
N MET A 314 -25.28 -8.88 1.07
CA MET A 314 -24.75 -10.24 0.98
C MET A 314 -25.79 -11.28 1.39
N ARG A 315 -26.49 -11.06 2.51
CA ARG A 315 -27.56 -11.97 2.96
C ARG A 315 -28.70 -12.06 1.95
N ARG A 316 -29.16 -10.92 1.42
CA ARG A 316 -30.18 -10.91 0.36
C ARG A 316 -29.75 -11.73 -0.85
N LYS A 317 -28.48 -11.63 -1.27
CA LYS A 317 -27.97 -12.44 -2.38
C LYS A 317 -27.95 -13.94 -2.03
N ALA A 318 -27.45 -14.28 -0.86
CA ALA A 318 -27.39 -15.67 -0.39
C ALA A 318 -28.79 -16.33 -0.35
N GLU A 319 -29.80 -15.57 0.08
CA GLU A 319 -31.21 -16.00 0.13
C GLU A 319 -31.91 -16.00 -1.23
N ASN A 320 -31.47 -15.15 -2.17
CA ASN A 320 -32.01 -15.07 -3.52
C ASN A 320 -30.91 -15.22 -4.60
N PRO A 321 -30.43 -16.45 -4.86
CA PRO A 321 -29.37 -16.70 -5.84
C PRO A 321 -29.72 -16.28 -7.27
N ASN A 322 -31.02 -16.18 -7.58
CA ASN A 322 -31.53 -15.80 -8.90
C ASN A 322 -31.60 -14.28 -9.12
N ASP A 323 -31.34 -13.46 -8.09
CA ASP A 323 -31.23 -12.01 -8.25
C ASP A 323 -30.15 -11.70 -9.30
N LYS A 324 -30.49 -10.89 -10.31
CA LYS A 324 -29.55 -10.53 -11.38
C LYS A 324 -28.40 -9.68 -10.88
N LEU A 325 -28.60 -8.97 -9.77
CA LEU A 325 -27.59 -8.12 -9.19
C LEU A 325 -26.34 -8.94 -8.81
N LYS A 326 -25.21 -8.58 -9.39
CA LYS A 326 -23.89 -9.18 -9.14
C LYS A 326 -22.94 -8.22 -8.46
N VAL A 327 -23.09 -6.91 -8.70
CA VAL A 327 -22.20 -5.90 -8.16
C VAL A 327 -22.95 -4.75 -7.49
N TYR A 328 -22.50 -4.35 -6.31
CA TYR A 328 -22.92 -3.10 -5.67
C TYR A 328 -21.73 -2.15 -5.50
N VAL A 329 -21.79 -0.99 -6.13
CA VAL A 329 -20.73 0.03 -6.07
C VAL A 329 -21.09 1.12 -5.08
N TYR A 330 -20.17 1.44 -4.19
CA TYR A 330 -20.24 2.53 -3.22
C TYR A 330 -19.15 3.56 -3.55
N SER A 331 -19.55 4.67 -4.16
CA SER A 331 -18.67 5.79 -4.48
C SER A 331 -18.64 6.78 -3.30
N GLY A 332 -17.60 6.70 -2.49
CA GLY A 332 -17.49 7.45 -1.24
C GLY A 332 -16.22 8.30 -1.15
N HIS A 333 -15.74 8.44 0.09
CA HIS A 333 -14.60 9.26 0.48
C HIS A 333 -13.54 8.41 1.17
N GLY A 334 -12.36 8.98 1.36
CA GLY A 334 -11.30 8.34 2.16
C GLY A 334 -11.78 8.07 3.59
N SER A 335 -12.67 8.89 4.13
CA SER A 335 -13.29 8.66 5.43
C SER A 335 -14.10 7.37 5.48
N ASN A 336 -14.82 7.02 4.42
CA ASN A 336 -15.60 5.77 4.40
C ASN A 336 -14.67 4.55 4.39
N VAL A 337 -13.63 4.58 3.55
CA VAL A 337 -12.62 3.50 3.50
C VAL A 337 -11.93 3.34 4.85
N ALA A 338 -11.41 4.42 5.43
CA ALA A 338 -10.74 4.36 6.73
C ALA A 338 -11.68 3.91 7.86
N ALA A 339 -12.91 4.45 7.92
CA ALA A 339 -13.87 4.10 8.96
C ALA A 339 -14.26 2.61 8.89
N VAL A 340 -14.49 2.08 7.68
CA VAL A 340 -14.81 0.66 7.50
C VAL A 340 -13.61 -0.22 7.86
N LEU A 341 -12.40 0.10 7.40
CA LEU A 341 -11.20 -0.67 7.74
C LEU A 341 -10.95 -0.67 9.27
N GLN A 342 -11.12 0.47 9.95
CA GLN A 342 -10.96 0.53 11.41
C GLN A 342 -12.07 -0.23 12.15
N ALA A 343 -13.32 -0.11 11.69
CA ALA A 343 -14.45 -0.84 12.29
C ALA A 343 -14.31 -2.36 12.16
N LEU A 344 -13.70 -2.83 11.07
CA LEU A 344 -13.34 -4.23 10.81
C LEU A 344 -12.00 -4.66 11.42
N LEU A 345 -11.30 -3.75 12.11
CA LEU A 345 -10.00 -3.99 12.78
C LEU A 345 -8.88 -4.44 11.82
N VAL A 346 -8.90 -3.94 10.58
CA VAL A 346 -7.93 -4.25 9.51
C VAL A 346 -7.32 -2.98 8.89
N PHE A 347 -7.41 -1.85 9.58
CA PHE A 347 -6.79 -0.60 9.15
C PHE A 347 -5.28 -0.67 9.29
N ASN A 348 -4.57 -0.17 8.29
CA ASN A 348 -3.10 -0.21 8.22
C ASN A 348 -2.42 1.08 8.74
N ASP A 349 -3.17 1.91 9.47
CA ASP A 349 -2.73 3.22 9.98
C ASP A 349 -2.20 4.19 8.91
N ARG A 350 -2.66 4.03 7.66
CA ARG A 350 -2.28 4.93 6.56
C ARG A 350 -3.50 5.63 5.98
N ILE A 351 -3.28 6.86 5.54
CA ILE A 351 -4.28 7.57 4.72
C ILE A 351 -4.67 6.70 3.51
N PRO A 352 -5.97 6.47 3.27
CA PRO A 352 -6.40 5.75 2.07
C PRO A 352 -5.99 6.53 0.82
N THR A 353 -5.28 5.93 -0.13
CA THR A 353 -4.81 6.58 -1.38
C THR A 353 -5.96 6.97 -2.29
N TYR A 354 -5.73 7.88 -3.25
CA TYR A 354 -6.75 8.23 -4.25
C TYR A 354 -7.18 6.97 -5.02
N GLY A 355 -8.49 6.69 -5.10
CA GLY A 355 -8.98 5.46 -5.69
C GLY A 355 -8.81 4.21 -4.81
N SER A 356 -8.36 4.31 -3.56
CA SER A 356 -8.28 3.13 -2.68
C SER A 356 -9.65 2.46 -2.55
N THR A 357 -9.71 1.15 -2.70
CA THR A 357 -10.94 0.37 -2.83
C THR A 357 -10.92 -0.86 -1.92
N ILE A 358 -12.01 -1.05 -1.18
CA ILE A 358 -12.31 -2.29 -0.46
C ILE A 358 -13.24 -3.13 -1.33
N LEU A 359 -12.86 -4.38 -1.57
CA LEU A 359 -13.67 -5.36 -2.30
C LEU A 359 -14.20 -6.38 -1.28
N PHE A 360 -15.51 -6.59 -1.30
CA PHE A 360 -16.20 -7.63 -0.53
C PHE A 360 -16.71 -8.67 -1.50
N GLU A 361 -16.06 -9.83 -1.53
CA GLU A 361 -16.40 -10.93 -2.41
C GLU A 361 -17.20 -11.97 -1.63
N LEU A 362 -18.46 -12.21 -2.01
CA LEU A 362 -19.29 -13.26 -1.45
C LEU A 362 -19.20 -14.51 -2.34
N TYR A 363 -18.77 -15.61 -1.74
CA TYR A 363 -18.67 -16.91 -2.38
C TYR A 363 -19.73 -17.87 -1.88
N LYS A 364 -20.17 -18.75 -2.77
CA LYS A 364 -20.89 -19.97 -2.44
C LYS A 364 -19.90 -21.14 -2.44
N GLU A 365 -19.86 -21.86 -1.33
CA GLU A 365 -19.04 -23.05 -1.12
C GLU A 365 -19.77 -24.30 -1.65
N GLU A 366 -19.04 -25.42 -1.78
CA GLU A 366 -19.58 -26.68 -2.33
C GLU A 366 -20.70 -27.28 -1.46
N ASP A 367 -20.60 -27.13 -0.15
CA ASP A 367 -21.62 -27.56 0.83
C ASP A 367 -22.84 -26.63 0.90
N GLY A 368 -22.83 -25.55 0.10
CA GLY A 368 -23.88 -24.54 0.07
C GLY A 368 -23.72 -23.43 1.11
N ALA A 369 -22.69 -23.48 1.96
CA ALA A 369 -22.35 -22.39 2.86
C ALA A 369 -21.87 -21.16 2.08
N HIS A 370 -21.83 -20.02 2.76
CA HIS A 370 -21.36 -18.76 2.18
C HIS A 370 -20.15 -18.22 2.93
N THR A 371 -19.15 -17.77 2.19
CA THR A 371 -17.96 -17.13 2.76
C THR A 371 -17.70 -15.78 2.12
N VAL A 372 -17.04 -14.90 2.87
CA VAL A 372 -16.69 -13.55 2.45
C VAL A 372 -15.19 -13.41 2.43
N ARG A 373 -14.65 -12.89 1.33
CA ARG A 373 -13.25 -12.50 1.20
C ARG A 373 -13.15 -10.99 1.07
N LEU A 374 -12.22 -10.41 1.82
CA LEU A 374 -11.98 -8.97 1.88
C LEU A 374 -10.66 -8.64 1.21
N LEU A 375 -10.67 -7.70 0.28
CA LEU A 375 -9.47 -7.22 -0.39
C LEU A 375 -9.34 -5.70 -0.31
N LEU A 376 -8.10 -5.20 -0.28
CA LEU A 376 -7.77 -3.78 -0.34
C LEU A 376 -6.87 -3.51 -1.54
N SER A 377 -7.38 -2.76 -2.51
CA SER A 377 -6.57 -2.13 -3.55
C SER A 377 -6.20 -0.71 -3.12
N ASN A 378 -4.93 -0.42 -2.94
CA ASN A 378 -4.42 0.87 -2.44
C ASN A 378 -3.22 1.39 -3.26
N SER A 379 -3.20 1.14 -4.57
CA SER A 379 -2.16 1.68 -5.47
C SER A 379 -2.01 3.20 -5.30
N THR A 380 -0.76 3.67 -5.33
CA THR A 380 -0.43 5.10 -5.25
C THR A 380 -0.70 5.82 -6.57
N TYR A 381 -0.53 5.12 -7.70
CA TYR A 381 -0.66 5.67 -9.06
C TYR A 381 -1.54 4.76 -9.92
N PRO A 382 -2.84 4.61 -9.62
CA PRO A 382 -3.71 3.67 -10.30
C PRO A 382 -3.90 3.97 -11.79
N GLU A 383 -3.61 5.20 -12.24
CA GLU A 383 -3.59 5.54 -13.66
C GLU A 383 -2.41 4.93 -14.44
N ARG A 384 -1.36 4.49 -13.74
CA ARG A 384 -0.14 3.90 -14.34
C ARG A 384 -0.11 2.39 -14.15
N HIS A 385 -0.28 1.94 -12.91
CA HIS A 385 -0.20 0.54 -12.54
C HIS A 385 -1.06 0.26 -11.31
N ILE A 386 -1.80 -0.84 -11.37
CA ILE A 386 -2.62 -1.33 -10.26
C ILE A 386 -2.10 -2.72 -9.91
N GLU A 387 -1.59 -2.85 -8.69
CA GLU A 387 -1.12 -4.12 -8.12
C GLU A 387 -2.30 -5.01 -7.73
N GLU A 388 -2.05 -6.30 -7.56
CA GLU A 388 -3.06 -7.23 -7.04
C GLU A 388 -3.52 -6.78 -5.64
N PRO A 389 -4.84 -6.72 -5.39
CA PRO A 389 -5.37 -6.31 -4.10
C PRO A 389 -4.86 -7.16 -2.93
N HIS A 390 -4.55 -6.52 -1.81
CA HIS A 390 -4.12 -7.20 -0.59
C HIS A 390 -5.28 -7.89 0.10
N VAL A 391 -5.10 -9.15 0.51
CA VAL A 391 -6.06 -9.86 1.35
C VAL A 391 -6.10 -9.24 2.75
N LEU A 392 -7.30 -8.95 3.24
CA LEU A 392 -7.54 -8.49 4.60
C LEU A 392 -8.06 -9.63 5.46
N TYR A 393 -7.44 -9.83 6.63
CA TYR A 393 -7.83 -10.86 7.59
C TYR A 393 -8.51 -10.20 8.79
N MET A 394 -9.82 -10.34 8.89
CA MET A 394 -10.54 -9.92 10.09
C MET A 394 -10.09 -10.77 11.29
N PRO A 395 -9.96 -10.19 12.50
CA PRO A 395 -9.65 -10.97 13.69
C PRO A 395 -10.64 -12.13 13.89
N GLY A 396 -10.11 -13.35 14.00
CA GLY A 396 -10.93 -14.57 14.16
C GLY A 396 -11.51 -15.15 12.87
N CYS A 397 -11.26 -14.54 11.70
CA CYS A 397 -11.67 -15.06 10.39
C CYS A 397 -10.48 -15.64 9.61
N PRO A 398 -10.67 -16.74 8.86
CA PRO A 398 -9.77 -17.08 7.75
C PRO A 398 -9.95 -16.10 6.56
N GLU A 399 -9.15 -16.25 5.50
CA GLU A 399 -9.29 -15.44 4.26
C GLU A 399 -10.70 -15.47 3.68
N TYR A 400 -11.35 -16.64 3.72
CA TYR A 400 -12.75 -16.85 3.34
C TYR A 400 -13.58 -16.96 4.61
N CYS A 401 -13.95 -15.84 5.22
CA CYS A 401 -14.67 -15.82 6.49
C CYS A 401 -16.11 -16.31 6.31
N PRO A 402 -16.62 -17.26 7.10
CA PRO A 402 -18.05 -17.62 7.06
C PRO A 402 -18.93 -16.37 7.20
N LEU A 403 -19.98 -16.27 6.37
CA LEU A 403 -20.84 -15.08 6.33
C LEU A 403 -21.46 -14.79 7.70
N GLU A 404 -21.87 -15.84 8.42
CA GLU A 404 -22.45 -15.76 9.75
C GLU A 404 -21.43 -15.27 10.80
N ASP A 405 -20.16 -15.65 10.65
CA ASP A 405 -19.08 -15.23 11.54
C ASP A 405 -18.75 -13.76 11.35
N MET A 406 -18.67 -13.31 10.09
CA MET A 406 -18.48 -11.90 9.77
C MET A 406 -19.62 -11.07 10.33
N GLU A 407 -20.87 -11.50 10.13
CA GLU A 407 -22.04 -10.77 10.62
C GLU A 407 -22.09 -10.67 12.14
N ARG A 408 -21.80 -11.78 12.84
CA ARG A 408 -21.69 -11.79 14.30
C ARG A 408 -20.61 -10.82 14.77
N SER A 409 -19.46 -10.81 14.11
CA SER A 409 -18.30 -9.97 14.46
C SER A 409 -18.54 -8.49 14.21
N THR A 410 -19.48 -8.13 13.34
CA THR A 410 -19.84 -6.72 13.04
C THR A 410 -21.17 -6.28 13.64
N SER A 411 -21.93 -7.19 14.29
CA SER A 411 -23.29 -6.92 14.77
C SER A 411 -23.42 -5.75 15.75
N ASP A 412 -22.42 -5.53 16.60
CA ASP A 412 -22.38 -4.42 17.57
C ASP A 412 -22.13 -3.06 16.91
N LEU A 413 -21.76 -3.04 15.62
CA LEU A 413 -21.64 -1.81 14.83
C LEU A 413 -22.99 -1.30 14.33
N TYR A 414 -24.05 -2.11 14.34
CA TYR A 414 -25.31 -1.76 13.67
C TYR A 414 -26.15 -0.84 14.58
N PRO A 415 -26.34 0.44 14.21
CA PRO A 415 -27.20 1.34 14.96
C PRO A 415 -28.64 0.81 14.94
N LEU A 416 -29.30 0.79 16.10
CA LEU A 416 -30.71 0.40 16.20
C LEU A 416 -31.60 1.50 15.62
N ASP A 417 -31.28 2.74 15.98
CA ASP A 417 -31.88 3.96 15.45
C ASP A 417 -30.75 4.98 15.30
N TRP A 418 -30.17 5.04 14.11
CA TRP A 418 -29.00 5.88 13.86
C TRP A 418 -29.31 7.36 14.08
N GLU A 419 -30.50 7.78 13.65
CA GLU A 419 -30.97 9.16 13.78
C GLU A 419 -31.08 9.55 15.27
N ARG A 420 -31.61 8.67 16.12
CA ARG A 420 -31.67 8.89 17.57
C ARG A 420 -30.30 8.81 18.24
N GLU A 421 -29.53 7.75 17.98
CA GLU A 421 -28.19 7.56 18.56
C GLU A 421 -27.24 8.71 18.21
N CYS A 422 -27.41 9.35 17.05
CA CYS A 422 -26.62 10.53 16.68
C CYS A 422 -26.92 11.79 17.49
N LEU A 423 -28.07 11.84 18.17
CA LEU A 423 -28.45 12.95 19.06
C LEU A 423 -28.13 12.65 20.53
N GLU A 424 -27.76 11.42 20.86
CA GLU A 424 -27.42 10.98 22.22
C GLU A 424 -25.94 11.25 22.52
N VAL A 425 -25.65 12.33 23.26
CA VAL A 425 -24.30 12.65 23.74
C VAL A 425 -24.10 12.10 25.15
N ASP A 426 -23.12 11.21 25.32
CA ASP A 426 -22.75 10.62 26.61
C ASP A 426 -21.58 11.38 27.24
N GLU A 427 -21.87 12.25 28.22
CA GLU A 427 -20.85 13.05 28.92
C GLU A 427 -19.83 12.21 29.69
N GLN A 428 -20.24 11.08 30.26
CA GLN A 428 -19.35 10.22 31.05
C GLN A 428 -18.31 9.58 30.13
N ARG A 429 -18.74 9.14 28.94
CA ARG A 429 -17.84 8.66 27.88
C ARG A 429 -16.84 9.73 27.45
N LEU A 430 -17.28 10.97 27.22
CA LEU A 430 -16.40 12.06 26.82
C LEU A 430 -15.33 12.35 27.88
N TRP A 431 -15.71 12.31 29.17
CA TRP A 431 -14.76 12.42 30.28
C TRP A 431 -13.75 11.28 30.32
N GLY A 432 -14.19 10.05 30.06
CA GLY A 432 -13.31 8.89 29.93
C GLY A 432 -12.24 9.10 28.85
N LEU A 433 -12.65 9.52 27.65
CA LEU A 433 -11.72 9.78 26.54
C LEU A 433 -10.68 10.87 26.86
N LEU A 434 -11.05 11.93 27.59
CA LEU A 434 -10.11 12.97 28.00
C LEU A 434 -9.08 12.47 29.03
N SER A 435 -9.41 11.43 29.78
CA SER A 435 -8.55 10.86 30.81
C SER A 435 -7.53 9.85 30.28
N GLU A 436 -7.76 9.31 29.08
CA GLU A 436 -6.82 8.51 28.27
C GLU A 436 -5.70 9.38 27.67
#